data_AF-A0A315Y0C6-F1
#
_entry.id   AF-A0A315Y0C6-F1
#
_cell.length_a   1.000
_cell.length_b   1.000
_cell.length_c   1.000
_cell.angle_alpha   90.00
_cell.angle_beta   90.00
_cell.angle_gamma   90.00
#
_symmetry.space_group_name_H-M   'P 1'
#
loop_
_entity.id
_entity.type
_entity.pdbx_description
1 polymer ?
#
loop_
_entity_poly.entity_id
_entity_poly.type
_entity_poly.pdbx_seq_one_letter_code
_entity_poly.pdbx_strand_id
1 'polypeptide(L)'
;MKRVIKALIAVYCMAFMCIFGGIDAFARKHEPDRLRVEFGEVPDGTVFADILVKDRLHDKYAIDFNEENGALLGVGKDCGLAKYDKNGYTSLLLRHSCAEFQGAALSPDDRWKYVSYQFKISSKNLFRNYRSIKIAYCDNDGNVVGVTEKALTKTFFFTVSGYDIYADGSSLEFRLLEAPLTLIVVSITLGIMLIIILIVTLLVAGRMRKRRNEKIINHIRSGEVDNERKK
;
A
#
# COMPACT_ATOMS: atom_id res chain seq x y z
N MET A 1 -37.83 -14.46 18.74
CA MET A 1 -37.30 -13.88 17.47
C MET A 1 -36.89 -12.43 17.65
N LYS A 2 -37.78 -11.53 18.14
CA LYS A 2 -37.47 -10.11 18.41
C LYS A 2 -36.23 -9.85 19.30
N ARG A 3 -36.04 -10.60 20.40
CA ARG A 3 -34.86 -10.44 21.28
C ARG A 3 -33.53 -10.80 20.62
N VAL A 4 -33.52 -11.87 19.83
CA VAL A 4 -32.32 -12.33 19.11
C VAL A 4 -31.93 -11.35 18.00
N ILE A 5 -32.93 -10.80 17.29
CA ILE A 5 -32.70 -9.78 16.25
C ILE A 5 -32.14 -8.50 16.88
N LYS A 6 -32.70 -8.05 18.02
CA LYS A 6 -32.17 -6.88 18.75
C LYS A 6 -30.73 -7.09 19.23
N ALA A 7 -30.40 -8.28 19.72
CA ALA A 7 -29.04 -8.62 20.14
C ALA A 7 -28.06 -8.62 18.95
N LEU A 8 -28.46 -9.16 17.80
CA LEU A 8 -27.65 -9.14 16.58
C LEU A 8 -27.40 -7.72 16.05
N ILE A 9 -28.42 -6.87 16.06
CA ILE A 9 -28.27 -5.45 15.67
C ILE A 9 -27.31 -4.73 16.62
N ALA A 10 -27.42 -4.98 17.94
CA ALA A 10 -26.52 -4.37 18.92
C ALA A 10 -25.06 -4.82 18.73
N VAL A 11 -24.83 -6.11 18.48
CA VAL A 11 -23.49 -6.65 18.20
C VAL A 11 -22.93 -6.06 16.91
N TYR A 12 -23.75 -5.92 15.86
CA TYR A 12 -23.35 -5.27 14.62
C TYR A 12 -22.97 -3.80 14.83
N CYS A 13 -23.81 -3.01 15.51
CA CYS A 13 -23.52 -1.61 15.80
C CYS A 13 -22.25 -1.44 16.65
N MET A 14 -22.03 -2.32 17.62
CA MET A 14 -20.83 -2.29 18.46
C MET A 14 -19.58 -2.64 17.66
N ALA A 15 -19.61 -3.71 16.84
CA ALA A 15 -18.50 -4.07 15.96
C ALA A 15 -18.21 -2.95 14.95
N PHE A 16 -19.26 -2.34 14.38
CA PHE A 16 -19.13 -1.19 13.49
C PHE A 16 -18.45 -0.02 14.19
N MET A 17 -18.91 0.38 15.38
CA MET A 17 -18.28 1.49 16.12
C MET A 17 -16.84 1.19 16.54
N CYS A 18 -16.50 -0.04 16.93
CA CYS A 18 -15.12 -0.41 17.28
C CYS A 18 -14.18 -0.37 16.08
N ILE A 19 -14.65 -0.80 14.90
CA ILE A 19 -13.85 -0.77 13.67
C ILE A 19 -13.70 0.67 13.19
N PHE A 20 -14.80 1.41 13.04
CA PHE A 20 -14.78 2.76 12.49
C PHE A 20 -14.16 3.79 13.45
N GLY A 21 -14.42 3.68 14.76
CA GLY A 21 -13.76 4.53 15.76
C GLY A 21 -12.26 4.26 15.90
N GLY A 22 -11.79 3.07 15.50
CA GLY A 22 -10.37 2.75 15.44
C GLY A 22 -9.65 3.29 14.19
N ILE A 23 -10.37 3.56 13.09
CA ILE A 23 -9.78 4.03 11.83
C ILE A 23 -9.16 5.42 12.00
N ASP A 24 -9.80 6.30 12.77
CA ASP A 24 -9.27 7.65 13.04
C ASP A 24 -7.93 7.60 13.81
N ALA A 25 -7.70 6.56 14.62
CA ALA A 25 -6.45 6.39 15.37
C ALA A 25 -5.29 5.87 14.51
N PHE A 26 -5.57 5.27 13.35
CA PHE A 26 -4.56 4.77 12.40
C PHE A 26 -4.37 5.68 11.18
N ALA A 27 -5.08 6.80 11.11
CA ALA A 27 -4.90 7.80 10.06
C ALA A 27 -3.54 8.51 10.24
N ARG A 28 -2.46 7.89 9.76
CA ARG A 28 -1.18 8.57 9.59
C ARG A 28 -1.41 9.71 8.61
N LYS A 29 -1.04 10.94 8.98
CA LYS A 29 -1.15 12.12 8.11
C LYS A 29 -0.30 11.88 6.86
N HIS A 30 -0.94 11.39 5.80
CA HIS A 30 -0.29 11.07 4.55
C HIS A 30 -0.18 12.36 3.73
N GLU A 31 1.05 12.73 3.37
CA GLU A 31 1.30 13.81 2.42
C GLU A 31 1.51 13.14 1.05
N PRO A 32 0.49 13.12 0.17
CA PRO A 32 0.52 12.34 -1.07
C PRO A 32 1.61 12.79 -2.06
N ASP A 33 2.22 13.93 -1.77
CA ASP A 33 3.15 14.66 -2.61
C ASP A 33 4.59 14.53 -2.08
N ARG A 34 4.79 13.92 -0.90
CA ARG A 34 6.10 13.68 -0.33
C ARG A 34 6.49 12.21 -0.43
N LEU A 35 7.77 11.98 -0.72
CA LEU A 35 8.36 10.66 -0.71
C LEU A 35 9.65 10.68 0.09
N ARG A 36 9.80 9.68 0.96
CA ARG A 36 11.07 9.37 1.60
C ARG A 36 11.58 8.05 1.05
N VAL A 37 12.82 8.05 0.60
CA VAL A 37 13.60 6.84 0.33
C VAL A 37 14.43 6.58 1.57
N GLU A 38 14.26 5.42 2.20
CA GLU A 38 15.04 4.97 3.34
C GLU A 38 16.18 4.06 2.88
N PHE A 39 17.30 4.07 3.61
CA PHE A 39 18.50 3.33 3.23
C PHE A 39 19.02 2.44 4.35
N GLY A 40 19.48 1.25 3.99
CA GLY A 40 20.30 0.37 4.82
C GLY A 40 21.79 0.64 4.60
N GLU A 41 22.47 -0.34 4.01
CA GLU A 41 23.84 -0.20 3.51
C GLU A 41 23.87 0.74 2.31
N VAL A 42 24.85 1.65 2.28
CA VAL A 42 25.10 2.57 1.18
C VAL A 42 26.57 2.43 0.77
N PRO A 43 26.90 2.50 -0.53
CA PRO A 43 28.29 2.42 -0.97
C PRO A 43 29.18 3.50 -0.34
N ASP A 44 30.44 3.17 -0.08
CA ASP A 44 31.41 4.15 0.42
C ASP A 44 31.55 5.35 -0.51
N GLY A 45 31.67 6.55 0.07
CA GLY A 45 31.75 7.80 -0.67
C GLY A 45 30.40 8.37 -1.12
N THR A 46 29.27 7.71 -0.80
CA THR A 46 27.93 8.25 -1.06
C THR A 46 27.64 9.46 -0.19
N VAL A 47 27.22 10.56 -0.82
CA VAL A 47 26.83 11.82 -0.18
C VAL A 47 25.35 12.08 -0.35
N PHE A 48 24.82 11.79 -1.53
CA PHE A 48 23.39 11.86 -1.82
C PHE A 48 22.98 10.69 -2.73
N ALA A 49 21.68 10.50 -2.87
CA ALA A 49 21.13 9.51 -3.78
C ALA A 49 19.94 10.09 -4.53
N ASP A 50 19.73 9.61 -5.76
CA ASP A 50 18.61 10.04 -6.59
C ASP A 50 17.86 8.84 -7.17
N ILE A 51 16.57 9.02 -7.40
CA ILE A 51 15.75 8.07 -8.14
C ILE A 51 16.09 8.20 -9.62
N LEU A 52 16.48 7.10 -10.23
CA LEU A 52 16.58 7.00 -11.67
C LEU A 52 15.27 6.47 -12.23
N VAL A 53 14.66 7.23 -13.14
CA VAL A 53 13.44 6.84 -13.85
C VAL A 53 13.76 6.54 -15.30
N LYS A 54 12.98 5.64 -15.91
CA LYS A 54 13.14 5.34 -17.32
C LYS A 54 12.38 6.36 -18.17
N ASP A 55 13.10 7.11 -19.00
CA ASP A 55 12.52 8.09 -19.92
C ASP A 55 11.51 7.41 -20.84
N ARG A 56 10.34 8.04 -20.98
CA ARG A 56 9.31 7.64 -21.93
C ARG A 56 9.39 8.52 -23.17
N LEU A 57 9.00 7.96 -24.31
CA LEU A 57 8.77 8.74 -25.51
C LEU A 57 7.73 9.82 -25.20
N HIS A 58 8.10 11.10 -25.37
CA HIS A 58 7.30 12.28 -25.01
C HIS A 58 7.02 12.47 -23.51
N ASP A 59 8.04 12.26 -22.67
CA ASP A 59 7.94 12.67 -21.28
C ASP A 59 7.81 14.20 -21.15
N LYS A 60 6.63 14.65 -20.72
CA LYS A 60 6.33 16.08 -20.53
C LYS A 60 7.07 16.72 -19.36
N TYR A 61 7.68 15.93 -18.47
CA TYR A 61 8.44 16.43 -17.34
C TYR A 61 9.94 16.45 -17.60
N ALA A 62 10.41 15.79 -18.67
CA ALA A 62 11.81 15.77 -19.05
C ALA A 62 12.29 17.18 -19.36
N ILE A 63 13.46 17.52 -18.82
CA ILE A 63 14.15 18.80 -19.00
C ILE A 63 15.64 18.54 -19.17
N ASP A 64 16.35 19.49 -19.76
CA ASP A 64 17.78 19.31 -20.01
C ASP A 64 18.58 19.27 -18.70
N PHE A 65 18.28 20.18 -17.78
CA PHE A 65 18.85 20.21 -16.45
C PHE A 65 17.96 21.00 -15.48
N ASN A 66 17.83 20.51 -14.25
CA ASN A 66 17.12 21.19 -13.17
C ASN A 66 18.10 22.03 -12.35
N GLU A 67 18.24 23.31 -12.69
CA GLU A 67 19.18 24.23 -12.03
C GLU A 67 18.91 24.37 -10.52
N GLU A 68 17.65 24.31 -10.09
CA GLU A 68 17.27 24.44 -8.68
C GLU A 68 17.77 23.25 -7.86
N ASN A 69 17.48 22.02 -8.32
CA ASN A 69 17.98 20.81 -7.66
C ASN A 69 19.50 20.69 -7.79
N GLY A 70 20.08 21.10 -8.92
CA GLY A 70 21.53 21.16 -9.12
C GLY A 70 22.21 22.05 -8.09
N ALA A 71 21.70 23.26 -7.87
CA ALA A 71 22.20 24.18 -6.86
C ALA A 71 22.07 23.62 -5.43
N LEU A 72 20.94 22.99 -5.10
CA LEU A 72 20.73 22.37 -3.78
C LEU A 72 21.67 21.19 -3.51
N LEU A 73 21.99 20.42 -4.55
CA LEU A 73 22.92 19.29 -4.48
C LEU A 73 24.38 19.71 -4.64
N GLY A 74 24.66 20.96 -5.02
CA GLY A 74 26.01 21.45 -5.28
C GLY A 74 26.65 20.92 -6.57
N VAL A 75 25.83 20.49 -7.54
CA VAL A 75 26.30 19.85 -8.79
C VAL A 75 25.79 20.60 -10.03
N GLY A 76 26.58 20.58 -11.11
CA GLY A 76 26.22 21.19 -12.38
C GLY A 76 25.72 20.18 -13.41
N LYS A 77 25.22 20.69 -14.56
CA LYS A 77 24.78 19.89 -15.72
C LYS A 77 25.83 18.91 -16.26
N ASP A 78 27.09 19.16 -15.94
CA ASP A 78 28.21 18.36 -16.42
C ASP A 78 28.56 17.17 -15.53
N CYS A 79 27.92 17.03 -14.36
CA CYS A 79 28.16 15.93 -13.41
C CYS A 79 27.73 14.57 -13.96
N GLY A 80 28.28 13.50 -13.38
CA GLY A 80 28.00 12.13 -13.80
C GLY A 80 26.51 11.76 -13.74
N LEU A 81 25.78 12.22 -12.72
CA LEU A 81 24.35 11.97 -12.55
C LEU A 81 23.50 12.71 -13.59
N ALA A 82 23.83 13.96 -13.92
CA ALA A 82 23.12 14.74 -14.94
C ALA A 82 23.29 14.13 -16.34
N LYS A 83 24.46 13.55 -16.62
CA LYS A 83 24.79 12.84 -17.88
C LYS A 83 24.39 11.37 -17.87
N TYR A 84 23.86 10.86 -16.75
CA TYR A 84 23.56 9.45 -16.61
C TYR A 84 22.40 9.06 -17.53
N ASP A 85 22.69 8.24 -18.54
CA ASP A 85 21.70 7.61 -19.43
C ASP A 85 22.11 6.16 -19.74
N LYS A 86 21.97 5.28 -18.75
CA LYS A 86 22.25 3.85 -18.92
C LYS A 86 20.95 3.07 -19.03
N ASN A 87 20.71 2.46 -20.19
CA ASN A 87 19.48 1.73 -20.52
C ASN A 87 18.21 2.61 -20.52
N GLY A 88 18.34 3.91 -20.81
CA GLY A 88 17.24 4.88 -20.81
C GLY A 88 16.84 5.35 -19.42
N TYR A 89 17.66 5.11 -18.39
CA TYR A 89 17.41 5.60 -17.04
C TYR A 89 18.16 6.90 -16.82
N THR A 90 17.46 7.93 -16.34
CA THR A 90 18.00 9.25 -16.07
C THR A 90 17.55 9.76 -14.70
N SER A 91 18.26 10.75 -14.18
CA SER A 91 17.99 11.38 -12.88
C SER A 91 16.58 11.99 -12.78
N LEU A 92 15.85 11.68 -11.70
CA LEU A 92 14.56 12.30 -11.41
C LEU A 92 14.74 13.75 -10.92
N LEU A 93 15.79 14.03 -10.13
CA LEU A 93 16.04 15.38 -9.62
C LEU A 93 16.62 16.31 -10.68
N LEU A 94 17.57 15.85 -11.50
CA LEU A 94 18.35 16.70 -12.41
C LEU A 94 17.80 16.71 -13.85
N ARG A 95 17.10 15.67 -14.29
CA ARG A 95 16.59 15.56 -15.67
C ARG A 95 15.06 15.63 -15.77
N HIS A 96 14.36 15.82 -14.64
CA HIS A 96 12.92 15.97 -14.61
C HIS A 96 12.47 17.14 -13.73
N SER A 97 11.39 17.80 -14.15
CA SER A 97 10.81 18.97 -13.47
C SER A 97 9.77 18.63 -12.40
N CYS A 98 9.43 17.34 -12.22
CA CYS A 98 8.33 16.90 -11.36
C CYS A 98 8.71 16.61 -9.90
N ALA A 99 9.99 16.72 -9.55
CA ALA A 99 10.52 16.45 -8.22
C ALA A 99 11.46 17.57 -7.74
N GLU A 100 11.39 17.86 -6.45
CA GLU A 100 12.24 18.80 -5.73
C GLU A 100 12.95 18.07 -4.60
N PHE A 101 14.24 18.32 -4.46
CA PHE A 101 15.04 17.82 -3.35
C PHE A 101 14.67 18.55 -2.06
N GLN A 102 14.38 17.80 -0.99
CA GLN A 102 14.02 18.37 0.33
C GLN A 102 15.11 18.15 1.39
N GLY A 103 16.03 17.21 1.14
CA GLY A 103 17.12 16.90 2.06
C GLY A 103 17.53 15.45 2.03
N ALA A 104 18.73 15.19 2.53
CA ALA A 104 19.31 13.86 2.68
C ALA A 104 20.04 13.75 4.02
N ALA A 105 20.03 12.56 4.59
CA ALA A 105 20.90 12.14 5.68
C ALA A 105 21.46 10.78 5.27
N LEU A 106 22.70 10.73 4.80
CA LEU A 106 23.33 9.48 4.33
C LEU A 106 24.69 9.24 5.00
N SER A 107 25.05 10.05 6.00
CA SER A 107 26.31 9.88 6.72
C SER A 107 26.35 8.48 7.38
N PRO A 108 27.52 7.84 7.44
CA PRO A 108 27.69 6.62 8.24
C PRO A 108 27.23 6.78 9.69
N ASP A 109 27.34 7.99 10.25
CA ASP A 109 26.97 8.32 11.62
C ASP A 109 25.47 8.60 11.81
N ASP A 110 24.71 8.73 10.72
CA ASP A 110 23.27 8.98 10.78
C ASP A 110 22.52 7.72 11.23
N ARG A 111 21.78 7.82 12.34
CA ARG A 111 20.93 6.72 12.83
C ARG A 111 19.86 6.29 11.83
N TRP A 112 19.41 7.21 10.98
CA TRP A 112 18.38 6.98 9.98
C TRP A 112 18.84 7.57 8.66
N LYS A 113 19.17 6.70 7.70
CA LYS A 113 19.61 7.13 6.38
C LYS A 113 18.41 7.32 5.45
N TYR A 114 18.27 8.51 4.87
CA TYR A 114 17.15 8.83 3.98
C TYR A 114 17.47 9.92 2.95
N VAL A 115 16.66 9.95 1.89
CA VAL A 115 16.52 11.09 0.97
C VAL A 115 15.05 11.44 0.85
N SER A 116 14.73 12.72 0.92
CA SER A 116 13.37 13.23 0.88
C SER A 116 13.11 14.06 -0.37
N TYR A 117 11.94 13.86 -0.96
CA TYR A 117 11.49 14.51 -2.18
C TYR A 117 10.13 15.16 -1.93
N GLN A 118 9.93 16.34 -2.52
CA GLN A 118 8.62 16.95 -2.71
C GLN A 118 8.29 16.86 -4.19
N PHE A 119 7.15 16.28 -4.53
CA PHE A 119 6.69 16.17 -5.91
C PHE A 119 5.70 17.27 -6.24
N LYS A 120 5.81 17.81 -7.46
CA LYS A 120 4.82 18.72 -8.06
C LYS A 120 3.57 18.00 -8.55
N ILE A 121 3.59 16.67 -8.47
CA ILE A 121 2.50 15.76 -8.82
C ILE A 121 2.34 14.74 -7.69
N SER A 122 1.16 14.15 -7.54
CA SER A 122 1.01 13.08 -6.55
C SER A 122 1.97 11.91 -6.84
N SER A 123 2.52 11.31 -5.79
CA SER A 123 3.37 10.11 -5.85
C SER A 123 2.73 8.99 -6.68
N LYS A 124 1.39 8.84 -6.57
CA LYS A 124 0.59 7.95 -7.41
C LYS A 124 0.76 8.20 -8.91
N ASN A 125 0.72 9.46 -9.33
CA ASN A 125 0.88 9.83 -10.74
C ASN A 125 2.34 9.65 -11.19
N LEU A 126 3.30 9.94 -10.32
CA LEU A 126 4.71 9.68 -10.57
C LEU A 126 4.94 8.19 -10.89
N PHE A 127 4.52 7.28 -10.00
CA PHE A 127 4.75 5.83 -10.18
C PHE A 127 3.88 5.20 -11.29
N ARG A 128 2.80 5.87 -11.71
CA ARG A 128 2.05 5.50 -12.93
C ARG A 128 2.86 5.84 -14.20
N ASN A 129 3.56 6.98 -14.19
CA ASN A 129 4.41 7.44 -15.29
C ASN A 129 5.78 6.76 -15.29
N TYR A 130 6.31 6.40 -14.13
CA TYR A 130 7.60 5.76 -13.97
C TYR A 130 7.42 4.45 -13.19
N ARG A 131 7.02 3.40 -13.92
CA ARG A 131 6.76 2.08 -13.33
C ARG A 131 8.02 1.34 -12.93
N SER A 132 9.15 1.77 -13.48
CA SER A 132 10.43 1.17 -13.19
C SER A 132 11.39 2.23 -12.75
N ILE A 133 12.02 1.96 -11.61
CA ILE A 133 12.98 2.86 -11.00
C ILE A 133 14.23 2.09 -10.61
N LYS A 134 15.30 2.84 -10.42
CA LYS A 134 16.51 2.44 -9.71
C LYS A 134 16.89 3.57 -8.76
N ILE A 135 17.84 3.34 -7.87
CA ILE A 135 18.49 4.40 -7.10
C ILE A 135 19.94 4.51 -7.54
N ALA A 136 20.39 5.72 -7.81
CA ALA A 136 21.80 6.06 -8.01
C ALA A 136 22.37 6.62 -6.72
N TYR A 137 23.45 6.03 -6.24
CA TYR A 137 24.28 6.56 -5.16
C TYR A 137 25.34 7.46 -5.76
N CYS A 138 25.49 8.67 -5.23
CA CYS A 138 26.36 9.69 -5.81
C CYS A 138 27.35 10.26 -4.80
N ASP A 139 28.56 10.57 -5.26
CA ASP A 139 29.56 11.30 -4.49
C ASP A 139 29.31 12.82 -4.44
N ASN A 140 30.20 13.58 -3.81
CA ASN A 140 30.09 15.04 -3.67
C ASN A 140 30.08 15.78 -5.02
N ASP A 141 30.73 15.23 -6.06
CA ASP A 141 30.83 15.84 -7.38
C ASP A 141 29.65 15.44 -8.28
N GLY A 142 28.74 14.59 -7.76
CA GLY A 142 27.60 14.05 -8.49
C GLY A 142 27.97 12.93 -9.44
N ASN A 143 29.10 12.24 -9.25
CA ASN A 143 29.40 11.01 -9.99
C ASN A 143 28.65 9.84 -9.36
N VAL A 144 28.15 8.95 -10.22
CA VAL A 144 27.42 7.76 -9.78
C VAL A 144 28.41 6.68 -9.34
N VAL A 145 28.46 6.42 -8.03
CA VAL A 145 29.34 5.41 -7.42
C VAL A 145 28.69 4.02 -7.36
N GLY A 146 27.36 3.96 -7.38
CA GLY A 146 26.62 2.71 -7.37
C GLY A 146 25.20 2.89 -7.88
N VAL A 147 24.60 1.80 -8.37
CA VAL A 147 23.20 1.80 -8.83
C VAL A 147 22.54 0.52 -8.38
N THR A 148 21.33 0.62 -7.83
CA THR A 148 20.55 -0.55 -7.44
C THR A 148 20.08 -1.35 -8.65
N GLU A 149 19.69 -2.59 -8.39
CA GLU A 149 18.85 -3.34 -9.29
C GLU A 149 17.53 -2.60 -9.57
N LYS A 150 16.92 -2.98 -10.68
CA LYS A 150 15.65 -2.43 -11.14
C LYS A 150 14.53 -2.94 -10.24
N ALA A 151 13.78 -2.03 -9.64
CA ALA A 151 12.49 -2.34 -9.03
C ALA A 151 11.33 -1.92 -9.95
N LEU A 152 10.22 -2.66 -9.84
CA LEU A 152 8.96 -2.36 -10.52
C LEU A 152 7.92 -1.96 -9.49
N THR A 153 7.25 -0.84 -9.73
CA THR A 153 6.10 -0.43 -8.93
C THR A 153 5.01 -1.48 -9.11
N LYS A 154 4.48 -1.97 -7.99
CA LYS A 154 3.35 -2.90 -8.03
C LYS A 154 2.10 -2.09 -8.40
N THR A 155 1.10 -2.76 -8.96
CA THR A 155 -0.24 -2.19 -9.11
C THR A 155 -1.19 -3.13 -8.39
N PHE A 156 -2.03 -2.61 -7.50
CA PHE A 156 -2.98 -3.41 -6.75
C PHE A 156 -4.38 -3.00 -7.18
N PHE A 157 -5.18 -3.93 -7.73
CA PHE A 157 -6.57 -3.70 -8.15
C PHE A 157 -6.82 -2.33 -8.84
N PHE A 158 -6.07 -2.03 -9.91
CA PHE A 158 -6.19 -0.80 -10.70
C PHE A 158 -5.88 0.52 -9.99
N THR A 159 -5.43 0.49 -8.73
CA THR A 159 -4.91 1.66 -8.02
C THR A 159 -3.40 1.50 -7.80
N VAL A 160 -2.66 2.55 -8.16
CA VAL A 160 -1.29 2.74 -7.69
C VAL A 160 -1.41 3.24 -6.26
N SER A 161 -0.88 2.49 -5.29
CA SER A 161 -0.81 2.90 -3.88
C SER A 161 0.35 3.88 -3.69
N GLY A 162 0.31 4.68 -2.63
CA GLY A 162 1.52 5.34 -2.13
C GLY A 162 2.55 4.29 -1.74
N TYR A 163 3.82 4.51 -2.12
CA TYR A 163 4.94 3.65 -1.75
C TYR A 163 5.95 4.44 -0.95
N ASP A 164 6.45 3.85 0.13
CA ASP A 164 7.79 4.13 0.62
C ASP A 164 8.77 3.28 -0.17
N ILE A 165 10.00 3.78 -0.32
CA ILE A 165 11.07 3.06 -1.01
C ILE A 165 12.15 2.77 0.03
N TYR A 166 12.62 1.52 0.05
CA TYR A 166 13.77 1.12 0.84
C TYR A 166 14.86 0.57 -0.07
N ALA A 167 16.08 1.09 0.06
CA ALA A 167 17.23 0.63 -0.70
C ALA A 167 18.34 0.13 0.24
N ASP A 168 18.91 -1.03 -0.07
CA ASP A 168 19.94 -1.66 0.75
C ASP A 168 21.03 -2.23 -0.15
N GLY A 169 22.15 -1.50 -0.24
CA GLY A 169 23.25 -1.77 -1.15
C GLY A 169 22.79 -1.78 -2.62
N SER A 170 22.71 -2.96 -3.23
CA SER A 170 22.22 -3.13 -4.60
C SER A 170 20.73 -3.43 -4.69
N SER A 171 20.06 -3.72 -3.57
CA SER A 171 18.65 -4.12 -3.55
C SER A 171 17.72 -2.91 -3.42
N LEU A 172 16.51 -3.03 -3.98
CA LEU A 172 15.50 -1.98 -3.95
C LEU A 172 14.11 -2.57 -3.75
N GLU A 173 13.43 -2.13 -2.70
CA GLU A 173 12.12 -2.62 -2.29
C GLU A 173 11.09 -1.49 -2.21
N PHE A 174 9.88 -1.80 -2.66
CA PHE A 174 8.71 -0.94 -2.46
C PHE A 174 7.93 -1.40 -1.24
N ARG A 175 7.83 -0.54 -0.23
CA ARG A 175 6.99 -0.74 0.94
C ARG A 175 5.67 -0.03 0.73
N LEU A 176 4.58 -0.78 0.80
CA LEU A 176 3.25 -0.20 0.69
C LEU A 176 2.99 0.64 1.94
N LEU A 177 2.85 1.96 1.76
CA LEU A 177 2.43 2.87 2.82
C LEU A 177 1.02 2.55 3.30
N GLU A 178 0.19 2.08 2.37
CA GLU A 178 -1.20 1.73 2.61
C GLU A 178 -1.51 0.38 1.98
N ALA A 179 -1.90 -0.60 2.80
CA ALA A 179 -2.97 -1.48 2.36
C ALA A 179 -4.20 -0.58 2.18
N PRO A 180 -4.88 -0.58 1.03
CA PRO A 180 -6.02 0.30 0.82
C PRO A 180 -6.98 0.10 1.99
N LEU A 181 -7.11 1.09 2.88
CA LEU A 181 -7.96 0.99 4.07
C LEU A 181 -9.38 0.59 3.65
N THR A 182 -9.80 1.05 2.48
CA THR A 182 -11.01 0.61 1.78
C THR A 182 -11.07 -0.90 1.54
N LEU A 183 -10.00 -1.55 1.07
CA LEU A 183 -9.97 -3.01 0.91
C LEU A 183 -10.02 -3.74 2.25
N ILE A 184 -9.32 -3.26 3.28
CA ILE A 184 -9.36 -3.86 4.62
C ILE A 184 -10.78 -3.73 5.18
N VAL A 185 -11.37 -2.54 5.14
CA VAL A 185 -12.74 -2.26 5.61
C VAL A 185 -13.77 -3.06 4.83
N VAL A 186 -13.68 -3.12 3.50
CA VAL A 186 -14.57 -3.93 2.66
C VAL A 186 -14.43 -5.40 3.00
N SER A 187 -13.21 -5.91 3.15
CA SER A 187 -12.96 -7.33 3.48
C SER A 187 -13.51 -7.70 4.86
N ILE A 188 -13.29 -6.85 5.87
CA ILE A 188 -13.82 -7.04 7.22
C ILE A 188 -15.35 -6.98 7.20
N THR A 189 -15.94 -6.00 6.50
CA THR A 189 -17.39 -5.86 6.38
C THR A 189 -18.01 -7.08 5.70
N LEU A 190 -17.42 -7.56 4.60
CA LEU A 190 -17.87 -8.77 3.90
C LEU A 190 -17.75 -10.01 4.79
N GLY A 191 -16.64 -10.14 5.52
CA GLY A 191 -16.42 -11.24 6.46
C GLY A 191 -17.45 -11.28 7.57
N ILE A 192 -17.76 -10.13 8.18
CA ILE A 192 -18.81 -10.01 9.20
C ILE A 192 -20.18 -10.37 8.61
N MET A 193 -20.50 -9.88 7.41
CA MET A 193 -21.75 -10.20 6.73
C MET A 193 -21.90 -11.72 6.48
N LEU A 194 -20.84 -12.39 6.03
CA LEU A 194 -20.84 -13.84 5.83
C LEU A 194 -21.05 -14.61 7.14
N ILE A 195 -20.41 -14.17 8.24
CA ILE A 195 -20.59 -14.79 9.56
C ILE A 195 -22.04 -14.61 10.05
N ILE A 196 -22.64 -13.43 9.87
CA ILE A 196 -24.04 -13.19 10.24
C ILE A 196 -24.96 -14.11 9.44
N ILE A 197 -24.75 -14.22 8.12
CA ILE A 197 -25.53 -15.11 7.25
C ILE A 197 -25.44 -16.56 7.74
N LEU A 198 -24.22 -17.03 8.06
CA LEU A 198 -23.96 -18.38 8.57
C LEU A 198 -24.71 -18.64 9.89
N ILE A 199 -24.64 -17.71 10.85
CA ILE A 199 -25.33 -17.83 12.15
C ILE A 199 -26.84 -17.88 11.94
N VAL A 200 -27.40 -17.03 11.07
CA VAL A 200 -28.83 -17.03 10.75
C VAL A 200 -29.25 -18.35 10.11
N THR A 201 -28.48 -18.88 9.15
CA THR A 201 -28.78 -20.17 8.52
C THR A 201 -28.75 -21.31 9.52
N LEU A 202 -27.74 -21.38 10.39
CA LEU A 202 -27.65 -22.40 11.45
C LEU A 202 -28.82 -22.31 12.45
N LEU A 203 -29.23 -21.11 12.84
CA LEU A 203 -30.38 -20.91 13.73
C LEU A 203 -31.70 -21.31 13.09
N VAL A 204 -31.89 -21.00 11.80
CA VAL A 204 -33.09 -21.40 11.05
C VAL A 204 -33.12 -22.91 10.87
N ALA A 205 -32.01 -23.53 10.44
CA ALA A 205 -31.88 -24.97 10.29
C ALA A 205 -32.11 -25.71 11.62
N GLY A 206 -31.53 -25.23 12.71
CA GLY A 206 -31.75 -25.78 14.06
C GLY A 206 -33.20 -25.70 14.51
N ARG A 207 -33.89 -24.57 14.27
CA ARG A 207 -35.33 -24.44 14.57
C ARG A 207 -36.20 -25.34 13.68
N MET A 208 -35.89 -25.44 12.40
CA MET A 208 -36.59 -26.34 11.48
C MET A 208 -36.44 -27.80 11.92
N ARG A 209 -35.23 -28.20 12.30
CA ARG A 209 -34.93 -29.55 12.80
C ARG A 209 -35.64 -29.83 14.12
N LYS A 210 -35.64 -28.87 15.06
CA LYS A 210 -36.38 -28.99 16.33
C LYS A 210 -37.89 -29.11 16.10
N ARG A 211 -38.48 -28.28 15.24
CA ARG A 211 -39.91 -28.38 14.86
C ARG A 211 -40.25 -29.71 14.19
N ARG A 212 -39.35 -30.23 13.34
CA ARG A 212 -39.54 -31.52 12.67
C ARG A 212 -39.49 -32.66 13.69
N ASN A 213 -38.54 -32.63 14.62
CA ASN A 213 -38.44 -33.62 15.70
C ASN A 213 -39.63 -33.55 16.66
N GLU A 214 -40.12 -32.36 17.02
CA GLU A 214 -41.32 -32.18 17.85
C GLU A 214 -42.57 -32.74 17.15
N LYS A 215 -42.72 -32.53 15.84
CA LYS A 215 -43.81 -33.15 15.05
C LYS A 215 -43.72 -34.67 15.05
N ILE A 216 -42.53 -35.23 14.83
CA ILE A 216 -42.32 -36.69 14.83
C ILE A 216 -42.62 -37.28 16.22
N ILE A 217 -42.13 -36.67 17.29
CA ILE A 217 -42.38 -37.12 18.67
C ILE A 217 -43.86 -37.03 19.02
N ASN A 218 -44.53 -35.94 18.65
CA ASN A 218 -45.97 -35.80 18.92
C ASN A 218 -46.82 -36.81 18.13
N HIS A 219 -46.44 -37.14 16.89
CA HIS A 219 -47.11 -38.17 16.09
C HIS A 219 -46.89 -39.59 16.65
N ILE A 220 -45.70 -39.90 17.17
CA ILE A 220 -45.43 -41.16 17.88
C ILE A 220 -46.24 -41.22 19.19
N ARG A 221 -46.37 -40.10 19.91
CA ARG A 221 -47.07 -40.02 21.20
C ARG A 221 -48.61 -39.97 21.06
N SER A 222 -49.15 -39.53 19.92
CA SER A 222 -50.59 -39.53 19.64
C SER A 222 -51.12 -40.91 19.21
N GLY A 223 -50.26 -41.93 19.13
CA GLY A 223 -50.68 -43.31 18.85
C GLY A 223 -51.13 -43.57 17.41
N GLU A 224 -50.78 -42.68 16.47
CA GLU A 224 -51.24 -42.78 15.08
C GLU A 224 -50.58 -43.93 14.29
N VAL A 225 -49.58 -44.60 14.87
CA VAL A 225 -48.84 -45.70 14.22
C VAL A 225 -49.60 -47.04 14.24
N ASP A 226 -50.64 -47.19 15.08
CA ASP A 226 -51.32 -48.49 15.27
C ASP A 226 -52.69 -48.63 14.57
N ASN A 227 -53.22 -47.57 13.95
CA ASN A 227 -54.58 -47.63 13.36
C ASN A 227 -54.65 -47.98 11.87
N GLU A 228 -53.53 -48.06 11.14
CA GLU A 228 -53.55 -48.41 9.70
C GLU A 228 -53.22 -49.88 9.39
N ARG A 229 -52.88 -50.72 10.38
CA ARG A 229 -52.62 -52.17 10.17
C ARG A 229 -53.78 -53.11 10.52
N LYS A 230 -54.97 -52.57 10.82
CA LYS A 230 -56.18 -53.38 11.01
C LYS A 230 -57.27 -52.95 10.02
N LYS A 231 -57.10 -53.36 8.77
CA LYS A 231 -58.20 -53.61 7.85
C LYS A 231 -57.92 -54.87 7.06
#